data_AF-A0A7C6INB3-F1
#
_entry.id   AF-A0A7C6INB3-F1
#
_cell.length_a   1.000
_cell.length_b   1.000
_cell.length_c   1.000
_cell.angle_alpha   90.00
_cell.angle_beta   90.00
_cell.angle_gamma   90.00
#
_symmetry.space_group_name_H-M   'P 1'
#
loop_
_entity.id
_entity.type
_entity.pdbx_description
1 polymer ?
#
loop_
_entity_poly.entity_id
_entity_poly.type
_entity_poly.pdbx_seq_one_letter_code
_entity_poly.pdbx_strand_id
1 'polypeptide(L)'
;ALILIPSWFRYAVLAKVGLSYIFSALVTFIVLPIIPLAIATLLIVILMRLVNFSRHRDKMILIGGILLLVSVLGFQVWLQSSSGGEDPELLLQRLLVEADGLTKVVGRAFPPSLWVANAMVGSTVTLRILNLFYLIMASLVALGSLYFIGHKVFLQGVIAGLEGRRGGSKKKAITNVKSSSVFRILVFTEIKLFLRDPNFALNGLAGYAIIPLLAFLPFVLNKTDANLPSLELITELPALMLIAGIALFFMFMTAMSMIPSTTFSREGKYIWLMQSLPLSIQEIVLARICAAQLINTVACLLALVPLTVVLKLNPLIALIGACFGLILATTLATLLLFIDLLRPMLDWVNPIKAIKSNLNAMLGMLLAMVVVFVLGGILVLTYSYQILWLIPVELAIFALVLGWLGWYLWNKYGEKLWRRIEYRL
;
A
#
# COMPACT_ATOMS: atom_id res chain seq x y z
N ALA A 1 0.06 18.23 14.88
CA ALA A 1 -0.64 19.20 15.75
C ALA A 1 -1.43 18.51 16.87
N LEU A 2 -2.39 17.63 16.55
CA LEU A 2 -3.27 16.95 17.52
C LEU A 2 -2.54 16.24 18.69
N ILE A 3 -1.38 15.64 18.44
CA ILE A 3 -0.60 14.92 19.47
C ILE A 3 0.44 15.82 20.17
N LEU A 4 1.05 16.75 19.42
CA LEU A 4 2.16 17.57 19.90
C LEU A 4 1.72 18.73 20.81
N ILE A 5 0.61 19.40 20.47
CA ILE A 5 0.15 20.58 21.22
C ILE A 5 -0.23 20.22 22.68
N PRO A 6 -1.02 19.16 22.95
CA PRO A 6 -1.31 18.75 24.32
C PRO A 6 -0.05 18.38 25.11
N SER A 7 0.92 17.76 24.43
CA SER A 7 2.19 17.35 25.04
C SER A 7 3.05 18.55 25.45
N TRP A 8 3.17 19.56 24.58
CA TRP A 8 3.87 20.81 24.91
C TRP A 8 3.16 21.61 26.00
N PHE A 9 1.84 21.65 25.99
CA PHE A 9 1.08 22.33 27.03
C PHE A 9 1.30 21.67 28.40
N ARG A 10 1.18 20.35 28.48
CA ARG A 10 1.44 19.60 29.72
C ARG A 10 2.88 19.80 30.22
N TYR A 11 3.86 19.76 29.32
CA TYR A 11 5.26 20.03 29.67
C TYR A 11 5.46 21.46 30.16
N ALA A 12 4.89 22.46 29.49
CA ALA A 12 5.00 23.86 29.87
C ALA A 12 4.44 24.13 31.28
N VAL A 13 3.32 23.51 31.63
CA VAL A 13 2.69 23.61 32.96
C VAL A 13 3.55 22.94 34.04
N LEU A 14 4.02 21.70 33.80
CA LEU A 14 4.78 20.94 34.79
C LEU A 14 6.19 21.50 35.02
N ALA A 15 6.88 21.90 33.95
CA ALA A 15 8.22 22.44 34.03
C ALA A 15 8.25 23.98 34.25
N LYS A 16 7.08 24.61 34.46
CA LYS A 16 6.90 26.06 34.69
C LYS A 16 7.69 26.92 33.69
N VAL A 17 7.61 26.56 32.41
CA VAL A 17 8.46 27.16 31.37
C VAL A 17 7.84 28.47 30.87
N GLY A 18 8.67 29.49 30.65
CA GLY A 18 8.22 30.80 30.18
C GLY A 18 7.88 30.89 28.68
N LEU A 19 7.43 32.07 28.25
CA LEU A 19 7.04 32.40 26.87
C LEU A 19 8.08 32.02 25.79
N SER A 20 9.37 32.03 26.13
CA SER A 20 10.45 31.60 25.23
C SER A 20 10.29 30.16 24.73
N TYR A 21 9.74 29.26 25.56
CA TYR A 21 9.53 27.86 25.18
C TYR A 21 8.44 27.72 24.11
N ILE A 22 7.34 28.46 24.25
CA ILE A 22 6.23 28.45 23.28
C ILE A 22 6.72 28.96 21.93
N PHE A 23 7.53 30.02 21.92
CA PHE A 23 8.13 30.55 20.70
C PHE A 23 9.08 29.52 20.04
N SER A 24 10.01 28.94 20.80
CA SER A 24 10.91 27.88 20.29
C SER A 24 10.11 26.70 19.73
N ALA A 25 9.08 26.23 20.44
CA ALA A 25 8.24 25.11 20.01
C ALA A 25 7.55 25.38 18.67
N LEU A 26 7.01 26.60 18.49
CA LEU A 26 6.32 26.99 17.26
C LEU A 26 7.29 27.10 16.08
N VAL A 27 8.44 27.74 16.26
CA VAL A 27 9.49 27.83 15.23
C VAL A 27 9.96 26.43 14.84
N THR A 28 10.27 25.60 15.83
CA THR A 28 10.71 24.23 15.57
C THR A 28 9.66 23.39 14.88
N PHE A 29 8.38 23.54 15.20
CA PHE A 29 7.29 22.83 14.52
C PHE A 29 7.26 23.09 13.01
N ILE A 30 7.48 24.34 12.61
CA ILE A 30 7.44 24.77 11.21
C ILE A 30 8.73 24.37 10.48
N VAL A 31 9.88 24.54 11.15
CA VAL A 31 11.19 24.39 10.51
C VAL A 31 11.67 22.93 10.46
N LEU A 32 11.38 22.13 11.49
CA LEU A 32 11.80 20.72 11.56
C LEU A 32 11.47 19.88 10.31
N PRO A 33 10.25 19.95 9.72
CA PRO A 33 9.93 19.14 8.53
C PRO A 33 10.67 19.59 7.26
N ILE A 34 11.26 20.79 7.23
CA ILE A 34 11.93 21.33 6.03
C ILE A 34 13.10 20.45 5.62
N ILE A 35 13.95 20.04 6.58
CA ILE A 35 15.16 19.24 6.28
C ILE A 35 14.79 17.86 5.71
N PRO A 36 13.92 17.04 6.35
CA PRO A 36 13.49 15.76 5.78
C PRO A 36 12.80 15.91 4.42
N LEU A 37 11.94 16.91 4.24
CA LEU A 37 11.25 17.16 2.97
C LEU A 37 12.22 17.57 1.86
N ALA A 38 13.22 18.39 2.16
CA ALA A 38 14.25 18.77 1.20
C ALA A 38 15.08 17.57 0.75
N ILE A 39 15.54 16.72 1.70
CA ILE A 39 16.28 15.49 1.39
C ILE A 39 15.43 14.55 0.52
N ALA A 40 14.16 14.33 0.90
CA ALA A 40 13.24 13.48 0.12
C ALA A 40 13.03 14.03 -1.30
N THR A 41 12.85 15.34 -1.45
CA THR A 41 12.64 15.97 -2.75
C THR A 41 13.91 15.91 -3.61
N LEU A 42 15.09 16.10 -3.02
CA LEU A 42 16.37 15.95 -3.72
C LEU A 42 16.55 14.52 -4.25
N LEU A 43 16.27 13.50 -3.44
CA LEU A 43 16.30 12.11 -3.88
C LEU A 43 15.33 11.87 -5.04
N ILE A 44 14.10 12.40 -4.96
CA ILE A 44 13.11 12.30 -6.04
C ILE A 44 13.62 12.95 -7.33
N VAL A 45 14.20 14.14 -7.27
CA VAL A 45 14.73 14.85 -8.45
C VAL A 45 15.85 14.05 -9.11
N ILE A 46 16.74 13.45 -8.32
CA ILE A 46 17.81 12.57 -8.83
C ILE A 46 17.22 11.32 -9.49
N LEU A 47 16.28 10.65 -8.82
CA LEU A 47 15.61 9.46 -9.36
C LEU A 47 14.84 9.77 -10.64
N MET A 48 14.17 10.92 -10.73
CA MET A 48 13.46 11.35 -11.94
C MET A 48 14.40 11.42 -13.14
N ARG A 49 15.63 11.92 -12.97
CA ARG A 49 16.61 11.96 -14.06
C ARG A 49 17.00 10.55 -14.54
N LEU A 50 17.29 9.65 -13.60
CA LEU A 50 17.68 8.27 -13.92
C LEU A 50 16.57 7.50 -14.62
N VAL A 51 15.32 7.68 -14.17
CA VAL A 51 14.16 6.96 -14.68
C VAL A 51 13.67 7.53 -16.01
N ASN A 52 13.70 8.85 -16.18
CA ASN A 52 13.19 9.51 -17.39
C ASN A 52 14.13 9.34 -18.61
N PHE A 53 15.38 8.95 -18.41
CA PHE A 53 16.31 8.64 -19.51
C PHE A 53 16.01 7.30 -20.20
N SER A 54 15.24 6.42 -19.56
CA SER A 54 14.98 5.07 -20.06
C SER A 54 13.78 4.99 -21.01
N ARG A 55 13.93 4.21 -22.08
CA ARG A 55 12.83 3.82 -22.99
C ARG A 55 11.72 3.02 -22.28
N HIS A 56 12.03 2.44 -21.12
CA HIS A 56 11.11 1.65 -20.31
C HIS A 56 10.72 2.34 -19.01
N ARG A 57 10.66 3.68 -19.02
CA ARG A 57 10.28 4.55 -17.90
C ARG A 57 9.16 3.98 -17.04
N ASP A 58 8.01 3.66 -17.62
CA ASP A 58 6.84 3.19 -16.86
C ASP A 58 7.13 1.90 -16.07
N LYS A 59 7.91 0.98 -16.67
CA LYS A 59 8.36 -0.24 -15.99
C LYS A 59 9.38 0.04 -14.90
N MET A 60 10.28 1.00 -15.11
CA MET A 60 11.26 1.40 -14.10
C MET A 60 10.61 2.10 -12.91
N ILE A 61 9.59 2.94 -13.13
CA ILE A 61 8.79 3.53 -12.05
C ILE A 61 8.09 2.44 -11.25
N LEU A 62 7.48 1.47 -11.94
CA LEU A 62 6.77 0.36 -11.30
C LEU A 62 7.74 -0.53 -10.49
N ILE A 63 8.75 -1.10 -11.14
CA ILE A 63 9.69 -2.04 -10.51
C ILE A 63 10.53 -1.32 -9.46
N GLY A 64 11.06 -0.14 -9.79
CA GLY A 64 11.87 0.66 -8.87
C GLY A 64 11.07 1.15 -7.66
N GLY A 65 9.80 1.51 -7.84
CA GLY A 65 8.92 1.89 -6.74
C GLY A 65 8.63 0.73 -5.77
N ILE A 66 8.28 -0.45 -6.31
CA ILE A 66 8.08 -1.65 -5.48
C ILE A 66 9.38 -2.06 -4.79
N LEU A 67 10.50 -2.07 -5.52
CA LEU A 67 11.80 -2.43 -4.97
C LEU A 67 12.23 -1.48 -3.86
N LEU A 68 12.11 -0.16 -4.07
CA LEU A 68 12.43 0.84 -3.05
C LEU A 68 11.57 0.64 -1.79
N LEU A 69 10.26 0.40 -1.95
CA LEU A 69 9.38 0.11 -0.82
C LEU A 69 9.83 -1.13 -0.04
N VAL A 70 10.10 -2.23 -0.74
CA VAL A 70 10.58 -3.47 -0.12
C VAL A 70 11.96 -3.26 0.52
N SER A 71 12.86 -2.50 -0.09
CA SER A 71 14.18 -2.19 0.46
C SER A 71 14.11 -1.31 1.71
N VAL A 72 13.25 -0.28 1.73
CA VAL A 72 13.07 0.57 2.90
C VAL A 72 12.49 -0.22 4.06
N LEU A 73 11.46 -1.03 3.81
CA LEU A 73 10.88 -1.91 4.82
C LEU A 73 11.91 -2.94 5.27
N GLY A 74 12.57 -3.66 4.36
CA GLY A 74 13.62 -4.63 4.68
C GLY A 74 14.78 -4.04 5.46
N PHE A 75 15.21 -2.82 5.14
CA PHE A 75 16.22 -2.09 5.90
C PHE A 75 15.72 -1.70 7.29
N GLN A 76 14.46 -1.26 7.42
CA GLN A 76 13.85 -0.97 8.72
C GLN A 76 13.77 -2.23 9.60
N VAL A 77 13.48 -3.39 9.01
CA VAL A 77 13.50 -4.70 9.68
C VAL A 77 14.92 -5.08 10.09
N TRP A 78 15.88 -4.94 9.16
CA TRP A 78 17.29 -5.20 9.43
C TRP A 78 17.82 -4.31 10.55
N LEU A 79 17.50 -3.01 10.55
CA LEU A 79 17.87 -2.08 11.62
C LEU A 79 17.32 -2.54 12.96
N GLN A 80 16.04 -2.91 13.04
CA GLN A 80 15.44 -3.43 14.27
C GLN A 80 16.10 -4.73 14.75
N SER A 81 16.46 -5.63 13.83
CA SER A 81 17.16 -6.87 14.18
C SER A 81 18.64 -6.68 14.54
N SER A 82 19.27 -5.61 14.04
CA SER A 82 20.71 -5.34 14.18
C SER A 82 21.03 -4.35 15.29
N SER A 83 20.07 -3.54 15.73
CA SER A 83 20.09 -2.95 17.07
C SER A 83 19.98 -4.11 18.05
N GLY A 84 21.14 -4.68 18.40
CA GLY A 84 21.26 -5.93 19.13
C GLY A 84 20.36 -5.97 20.36
N GLY A 85 19.94 -7.18 20.72
CA GLY A 85 19.09 -7.47 21.88
C GLY A 85 19.73 -7.07 23.21
N GLU A 86 19.88 -5.78 23.45
CA GLU A 86 19.88 -5.22 24.78
C GLU A 86 18.48 -5.44 25.35
N ASP A 87 18.41 -5.92 26.59
CA ASP A 87 17.13 -6.14 27.27
C ASP A 87 16.24 -4.90 27.08
N PRO A 88 14.98 -5.07 26.63
CA PRO A 88 14.05 -3.96 26.44
C PRO A 88 13.95 -3.09 27.69
N GLU A 89 14.09 -3.68 28.87
CA GLU A 89 14.14 -2.99 30.16
C GLU A 89 15.40 -2.14 30.34
N LEU A 90 16.56 -2.58 29.87
CA LEU A 90 17.84 -1.88 30.00
C LEU A 90 17.94 -0.73 28.97
N LEU A 91 17.40 -0.95 27.76
CA LEU A 91 17.16 0.12 26.79
C LEU A 91 16.15 1.13 27.32
N LEU A 92 15.03 0.69 27.87
CA LEU A 92 14.02 1.55 28.48
C LEU A 92 14.59 2.32 29.67
N GLN A 93 15.44 1.70 30.49
CA GLN A 93 16.14 2.34 31.60
C GLN A 93 17.11 3.41 31.08
N ARG A 94 17.92 3.13 30.06
CA ARG A 94 18.79 4.15 29.43
C ARG A 94 17.99 5.29 28.80
N LEU A 95 16.84 4.99 28.22
CA LEU A 95 15.97 5.95 27.54
C LEU A 95 15.14 6.82 28.50
N LEU A 96 14.74 6.28 29.67
CA LEU A 96 13.89 6.94 30.66
C LEU A 96 14.67 7.53 31.85
N VAL A 97 15.80 6.95 32.23
CA VAL A 97 16.60 7.35 33.41
C VAL A 97 17.67 8.37 33.04
N GLU A 98 18.28 8.30 31.85
CA GLU A 98 19.11 9.41 31.37
C GLU A 98 18.21 10.51 30.80
N ALA A 99 18.26 11.71 31.38
CA ALA A 99 17.51 12.88 30.93
C ALA A 99 17.72 13.22 29.44
N ASP A 100 18.86 12.81 28.87
CA ASP A 100 19.22 12.99 27.45
C ASP A 100 19.30 11.67 26.66
N GLY A 101 18.89 10.53 27.22
CA GLY A 101 19.06 9.22 26.59
C GLY A 101 18.33 9.15 25.25
N LEU A 102 17.05 9.49 25.24
CA LEU A 102 16.21 9.52 24.03
C LEU A 102 16.72 10.53 22.99
N THR A 103 17.16 11.70 23.44
CA THR A 103 17.60 12.79 22.55
C THR A 103 18.92 12.43 21.89
N LYS A 104 19.87 11.79 22.59
CA LYS A 104 21.14 11.34 22.04
C LYS A 104 21.00 10.19 21.05
N VAL A 105 20.12 9.22 21.31
CA VAL A 105 19.88 8.09 20.40
C VAL A 105 19.25 8.57 19.10
N VAL A 106 18.18 9.36 19.18
CA VAL A 106 17.53 9.95 17.99
C VAL A 106 18.48 10.93 17.28
N GLY A 107 19.27 11.66 18.06
CA GLY A 107 20.27 12.61 17.60
C GLY A 107 21.37 12.04 16.72
N ARG A 108 21.75 10.77 16.92
CA ARG A 108 22.75 10.11 16.06
C ARG A 108 22.24 9.84 14.66
N ALA A 109 20.99 9.41 14.54
CA ALA A 109 20.37 9.11 13.24
C ALA A 109 19.90 10.40 12.54
N PHE A 110 19.43 11.38 13.30
CA PHE A 110 18.92 12.64 12.79
C PHE A 110 19.40 13.81 13.66
N PRO A 111 20.61 14.35 13.41
CA PRO A 111 21.21 15.44 14.19
C PRO A 111 20.31 16.65 14.44
N PRO A 112 19.41 17.07 13.51
CA PRO A 112 18.50 18.18 13.80
C PRO A 112 17.57 17.96 15.00
N SER A 113 17.29 16.70 15.39
CA SER A 113 16.53 16.40 16.61
C SER A 113 17.23 16.89 17.88
N LEU A 114 18.56 16.91 17.93
CA LEU A 114 19.32 17.47 19.05
C LEU A 114 19.18 18.98 19.11
N TRP A 115 19.23 19.65 17.94
CA TRP A 115 19.01 21.09 17.88
C TRP A 115 17.60 21.45 18.34
N VAL A 116 16.59 20.66 17.97
CA VAL A 116 15.22 20.82 18.49
C VAL A 116 15.16 20.66 20.00
N ALA A 117 15.71 19.57 20.55
CA ALA A 117 15.67 19.31 21.98
C ALA A 117 16.34 20.44 22.77
N ASN A 118 17.54 20.86 22.34
CA ASN A 118 18.30 21.92 22.98
C ASN A 118 17.70 23.31 22.76
N ALA A 119 17.03 23.57 21.63
CA ALA A 119 16.29 24.80 21.35
C ALA A 119 15.09 25.00 22.29
N MET A 120 14.44 23.91 22.67
CA MET A 120 13.25 23.93 23.52
C MET A 120 13.62 23.88 25.01
N VAL A 121 14.53 22.98 25.41
CA VAL A 121 14.75 22.61 26.82
C VAL A 121 16.18 22.93 27.31
N GLY A 122 17.06 23.44 26.45
CA GLY A 122 18.47 23.72 26.80
C GLY A 122 18.65 24.50 28.10
N SER A 123 19.72 24.21 28.83
CA SER A 123 19.97 24.75 30.18
C SER A 123 20.14 26.27 30.22
N THR A 124 20.66 26.88 29.16
CA THR A 124 20.89 28.33 29.06
C THR A 124 20.17 28.94 27.87
N VAL A 125 19.78 30.22 27.99
CA VAL A 125 19.10 30.97 26.91
C VAL A 125 19.97 31.05 25.65
N THR A 126 21.28 31.27 25.80
CA THR A 126 22.24 31.29 24.70
C THR A 126 22.25 29.97 23.93
N LEU A 127 22.24 28.84 24.64
CA LEU A 127 22.22 27.52 24.02
C LEU A 127 20.92 27.27 23.25
N ARG A 128 19.77 27.72 23.78
CA ARG A 128 18.47 27.63 23.08
C ARG A 128 18.48 28.41 21.77
N ILE A 129 18.93 29.66 21.81
CA ILE A 129 19.00 30.55 20.64
C ILE A 129 19.97 30.00 19.60
N LEU A 130 21.15 29.53 20.02
CA LEU A 130 22.16 28.97 19.12
C LEU A 130 21.63 27.73 18.38
N ASN A 131 20.92 26.84 19.07
CA ASN A 131 20.36 25.64 18.44
C ASN A 131 19.18 25.97 17.51
N LEU A 132 18.36 26.96 17.84
CA LEU A 132 17.38 27.49 16.88
C LEU A 132 18.05 28.05 15.63
N PHE A 133 19.14 28.80 15.81
CA PHE A 133 19.93 29.32 14.70
C PHE A 133 20.49 28.19 13.81
N TYR A 134 21.09 27.15 14.39
CA TYR A 134 21.57 26.00 13.62
C TYR A 134 20.45 25.29 12.85
N LEU A 135 19.28 25.08 13.48
CA LEU A 135 18.13 24.47 12.83
C LEU A 135 17.63 25.29 11.63
N ILE A 136 17.52 26.61 11.80
CA ILE A 136 17.09 27.53 10.73
C ILE A 136 18.13 27.55 9.61
N MET A 137 19.41 27.71 9.93
CA MET A 137 20.48 27.76 8.94
C MET A 137 20.59 26.45 8.15
N ALA A 138 20.52 25.30 8.82
CA ALA A 138 20.52 24.01 8.14
C ALA A 138 19.30 23.86 7.20
N SER A 139 18.13 24.35 7.62
CA SER A 139 16.92 24.33 6.80
C SER A 139 17.04 25.26 5.59
N LEU A 140 17.63 26.44 5.75
CA LEU A 140 17.91 27.37 4.64
C LEU A 140 18.92 26.77 3.65
N VAL A 141 19.96 26.10 4.13
CA VAL A 141 20.92 25.38 3.27
C VAL A 141 20.24 24.24 2.53
N ALA A 142 19.38 23.47 3.20
CA ALA A 142 18.60 22.40 2.58
C ALA A 142 17.66 22.95 1.48
N LEU A 143 16.97 24.06 1.73
CA LEU A 143 16.14 24.73 0.72
C LEU A 143 16.97 25.32 -0.42
N GLY A 144 18.12 25.94 -0.13
CA GLY A 144 19.01 26.51 -1.14
C GLY A 144 19.59 25.44 -2.06
N SER A 145 20.03 24.31 -1.50
CA SER A 145 20.49 23.15 -2.28
C SER A 145 19.38 22.56 -3.13
N LEU A 146 18.16 22.43 -2.59
CA LEU A 146 16.98 22.00 -3.35
C LEU A 146 16.68 22.96 -4.49
N TYR A 147 16.72 24.26 -4.26
CA TYR A 147 16.47 25.27 -5.30
C TYR A 147 17.50 25.18 -6.43
N PHE A 148 18.80 25.09 -6.09
CA PHE A 148 19.87 25.05 -7.08
C PHE A 148 19.87 23.75 -7.89
N ILE A 149 19.73 22.60 -7.22
CA ILE A 149 19.68 21.29 -7.87
C ILE A 149 18.37 21.16 -8.66
N GLY A 150 17.26 21.59 -8.09
CA GLY A 150 15.95 21.63 -8.72
C GLY A 150 16.00 22.42 -10.02
N HIS A 151 16.49 23.65 -10.00
CA HIS A 151 16.57 24.47 -11.22
C HIS A 151 17.36 23.79 -12.35
N LYS A 152 18.51 23.16 -12.04
CA LYS A 152 19.35 22.50 -13.05
C LYS A 152 18.77 21.17 -13.53
N VAL A 153 18.27 20.34 -12.62
CA VAL A 153 17.97 18.93 -12.88
C VAL A 153 16.49 18.71 -13.16
N PHE A 154 15.58 19.47 -12.54
CA PHE A 154 14.14 19.28 -12.67
C PHE A 154 13.67 19.54 -14.10
N LEU A 155 14.01 20.69 -14.68
CA LEU A 155 13.58 21.04 -16.04
C LEU A 155 14.12 20.05 -17.08
N GLN A 156 15.40 19.68 -16.96
CA GLN A 156 16.01 18.65 -17.81
C GLN A 156 15.33 17.29 -17.64
N GLY A 157 14.98 16.91 -16.40
CA GLY A 157 14.25 15.68 -16.11
C GLY A 157 12.84 15.67 -16.71
N VAL A 158 12.12 16.79 -16.66
CA VAL A 158 10.80 16.94 -17.29
C VAL A 158 10.90 16.85 -18.81
N ILE A 159 11.86 17.56 -19.42
CA ILE A 159 12.08 17.55 -20.86
C ILE A 159 12.47 16.14 -21.35
N ALA A 160 13.43 15.49 -20.68
CA ALA A 160 13.80 14.10 -20.98
C ALA A 160 12.59 13.14 -20.88
N GLY A 161 11.71 13.36 -19.91
CA GLY A 161 10.47 12.61 -19.74
C GLY A 161 9.45 12.80 -20.86
N LEU A 162 9.46 13.96 -21.54
CA LEU A 162 8.65 14.24 -22.72
C LEU A 162 9.30 13.67 -24.00
N GLU A 163 10.62 13.76 -24.11
CA GLU A 163 11.40 13.27 -25.25
C GLU A 163 11.43 11.74 -25.34
N GLY A 164 11.43 11.03 -24.20
CA GLY A 164 11.32 9.57 -24.16
C GLY A 164 10.06 9.01 -24.86
N ARG A 165 9.01 9.83 -25.06
CA ARG A 165 7.83 9.47 -25.88
C ARG A 165 8.07 9.56 -27.39
N ARG A 166 9.04 10.37 -27.83
CA ARG A 166 9.38 10.56 -29.26
C ARG A 166 10.33 9.47 -29.81
N GLY A 167 10.92 8.65 -28.94
CA GLY A 167 11.85 7.58 -29.29
C GLY A 167 11.21 6.40 -30.04
N GLY A 168 11.03 6.57 -31.36
CA GLY A 168 10.99 5.45 -32.30
C GLY A 168 9.67 4.69 -32.39
N SER A 169 8.56 5.39 -32.68
CA SER A 169 7.45 4.73 -33.36
C SER A 169 7.85 4.55 -34.84
N LYS A 170 8.68 3.53 -35.12
CA LYS A 170 8.56 2.90 -36.45
C LYS A 170 7.11 2.43 -36.48
N LYS A 171 6.28 3.02 -37.34
CA LYS A 171 4.94 2.52 -37.66
C LYS A 171 5.12 1.06 -38.08
N LYS A 172 5.09 0.13 -37.14
CA LYS A 172 4.99 -1.29 -37.44
C LYS A 172 3.61 -1.38 -38.10
N ALA A 173 3.61 -1.53 -39.41
CA ALA A 173 2.42 -1.96 -40.12
C ALA A 173 1.86 -3.17 -39.34
N ILE A 174 0.59 -3.11 -38.98
CA ILE A 174 -0.09 -4.19 -38.27
C ILE A 174 -0.26 -5.31 -39.30
N THR A 175 0.80 -6.09 -39.53
CA THR A 175 0.84 -7.10 -40.60
C THR A 175 0.44 -8.48 -40.13
N ASN A 176 0.25 -8.69 -38.82
CA ASN A 176 -0.13 -9.97 -38.24
C ASN A 176 -1.16 -9.76 -37.11
N VAL A 177 -2.42 -9.55 -37.49
CA VAL A 177 -3.55 -9.68 -36.56
C VAL A 177 -3.81 -11.17 -36.37
N LYS A 178 -3.24 -11.76 -35.32
CA LYS A 178 -3.58 -13.14 -34.94
C LYS A 178 -5.00 -13.14 -34.38
N SER A 179 -5.85 -14.05 -34.85
CA SER A 179 -7.16 -14.26 -34.24
C SER A 179 -6.96 -14.76 -32.81
N SER A 180 -7.61 -14.09 -31.87
CA SER A 180 -7.63 -14.47 -30.45
C SER A 180 -9.08 -14.41 -29.99
N SER A 181 -9.43 -15.19 -28.97
CA SER A 181 -10.78 -15.13 -28.42
C SER A 181 -11.03 -13.74 -27.82
N VAL A 182 -12.25 -13.22 -28.03
CA VAL A 182 -12.67 -11.91 -27.52
C VAL A 182 -12.42 -11.81 -26.02
N PHE A 183 -12.79 -12.84 -25.26
CA PHE A 183 -12.54 -12.93 -23.82
C PHE A 183 -11.06 -12.73 -23.46
N ARG A 184 -10.14 -13.41 -24.15
CA ARG A 184 -8.70 -13.29 -23.90
C ARG A 184 -8.22 -11.86 -24.18
N ILE A 185 -8.70 -11.25 -25.27
CA ILE A 185 -8.35 -9.87 -25.61
C ILE A 185 -8.81 -8.93 -24.50
N LEU A 186 -10.04 -9.07 -24.01
CA LEU A 186 -10.58 -8.24 -22.93
C LEU A 186 -9.76 -8.39 -21.63
N VAL A 187 -9.45 -9.62 -21.22
CA VAL A 187 -8.64 -9.90 -20.02
C VAL A 187 -7.27 -9.22 -20.11
N PHE A 188 -6.54 -9.44 -21.20
CA PHE A 188 -5.20 -8.86 -21.35
C PHE A 188 -5.23 -7.35 -21.59
N THR A 189 -6.31 -6.82 -22.17
CA THR A 189 -6.51 -5.37 -22.28
C THR A 189 -6.65 -4.74 -20.91
N GLU A 190 -7.46 -5.33 -20.02
CA GLU A 190 -7.64 -4.86 -18.65
C GLU A 190 -6.34 -4.89 -17.84
N ILE A 191 -5.60 -6.02 -17.89
CA ILE A 191 -4.29 -6.14 -17.24
C ILE A 191 -3.33 -5.08 -17.78
N LYS A 192 -3.32 -4.87 -19.09
CA LYS A 192 -2.41 -3.92 -19.73
C LYS A 192 -2.77 -2.47 -19.41
N LEU A 193 -4.05 -2.11 -19.36
CA LEU A 193 -4.51 -0.79 -18.94
C LEU A 193 -4.05 -0.49 -17.51
N PHE A 194 -4.18 -1.48 -16.62
CA PHE A 194 -3.74 -1.35 -15.23
C PHE A 194 -2.21 -1.23 -15.08
N LEU A 195 -1.45 -2.12 -15.71
CA LEU A 195 0.02 -2.16 -15.54
C LEU A 195 0.77 -1.07 -16.31
N ARG A 196 0.16 -0.48 -17.34
CA ARG A 196 0.79 0.55 -18.16
C ARG A 196 0.83 1.90 -17.46
N ASP A 197 -0.16 2.20 -16.61
CA ASP A 197 -0.11 3.41 -15.79
C ASP A 197 0.61 3.09 -14.46
N PRO A 198 1.80 3.67 -14.21
CA PRO A 198 2.56 3.37 -13.00
C PRO A 198 1.82 3.82 -11.73
N ASN A 199 0.95 4.83 -11.79
CA ASN A 199 0.16 5.25 -10.63
C ASN A 199 -0.88 4.17 -10.30
N PHE A 200 -1.53 3.60 -11.31
CA PHE A 200 -2.46 2.51 -11.10
C PHE A 200 -1.75 1.28 -10.56
N ALA A 201 -0.67 0.86 -11.23
CA ALA A 201 0.10 -0.31 -10.85
C ALA A 201 0.68 -0.20 -9.44
N LEU A 202 1.32 0.92 -9.07
CA LEU A 202 1.87 1.08 -7.72
C LEU A 202 0.78 1.08 -6.66
N ASN A 203 -0.33 1.78 -6.86
CA ASN A 203 -1.40 1.81 -5.85
C ASN A 203 -2.17 0.49 -5.75
N GLY A 204 -2.30 -0.27 -6.83
CA GLY A 204 -2.99 -1.56 -6.80
C GLY A 204 -2.09 -2.76 -6.49
N LEU A 205 -0.77 -2.68 -6.71
CA LEU A 205 0.20 -3.76 -6.45
C LEU A 205 1.00 -3.57 -5.16
N ALA A 206 1.18 -2.35 -4.65
CA ALA A 206 1.98 -2.14 -3.44
C ALA A 206 1.45 -2.92 -2.23
N GLY A 207 0.12 -2.99 -2.06
CA GLY A 207 -0.49 -3.78 -0.99
C GLY A 207 -0.09 -5.26 -1.05
N TYR A 208 -0.01 -5.82 -2.26
CA TYR A 208 0.44 -7.19 -2.49
C TYR A 208 1.90 -7.46 -2.14
N ALA A 209 2.76 -6.44 -2.12
CA ALA A 209 4.14 -6.58 -1.66
C ALA A 209 4.26 -6.31 -0.16
N ILE A 210 3.60 -5.26 0.33
CA ILE A 210 3.75 -4.77 1.71
C ILE A 210 3.08 -5.71 2.72
N ILE A 211 1.83 -6.12 2.48
CA ILE A 211 1.07 -6.90 3.46
C ILE A 211 1.76 -8.24 3.74
N PRO A 212 2.17 -9.04 2.73
CA PRO A 212 2.89 -10.28 3.00
C PRO A 212 4.24 -10.07 3.67
N LEU A 213 4.97 -9.00 3.31
CA LEU A 213 6.25 -8.67 3.94
C LEU A 213 6.08 -8.36 5.43
N LEU A 214 5.03 -7.60 5.79
CA LEU A 214 4.70 -7.32 7.19
C LEU A 214 4.21 -8.57 7.91
N ALA A 215 3.43 -9.44 7.25
CA ALA A 215 3.03 -10.71 7.82
C ALA A 215 4.22 -11.66 8.06
N PHE A 216 5.28 -11.56 7.25
CA PHE A 216 6.51 -12.34 7.40
C PHE A 216 7.40 -11.83 8.54
N LEU A 217 7.22 -10.56 8.94
CA LEU A 217 8.12 -9.86 9.84
C LEU A 217 8.35 -10.56 11.20
N PRO A 218 7.31 -11.04 11.91
CA PRO A 218 7.50 -11.71 13.20
C PRO A 218 8.45 -12.92 13.10
N PHE A 219 8.36 -13.71 12.02
CA PHE A 219 9.18 -14.92 11.86
C PHE A 219 10.67 -14.63 11.69
N VAL A 220 11.03 -13.45 11.17
CA VAL A 220 12.43 -13.03 11.01
C VAL A 220 12.96 -12.39 12.29
N LEU A 221 12.12 -11.67 13.01
CA LEU A 221 12.48 -10.92 14.21
C LEU A 221 12.41 -11.72 15.52
N ASN A 222 11.85 -12.93 15.51
CA ASN A 222 11.61 -13.82 16.67
C ASN A 222 12.89 -14.31 17.39
N LYS A 223 13.73 -13.41 17.87
CA LYS A 223 14.78 -13.71 18.85
C LYS A 223 14.49 -13.19 20.26
N THR A 224 13.43 -12.41 20.51
CA THR A 224 13.33 -11.76 21.85
C THR A 224 11.95 -11.35 22.37
N ASP A 225 10.85 -11.36 21.58
CA ASP A 225 9.55 -10.87 22.09
C ASP A 225 8.54 -12.00 22.36
N ALA A 226 8.20 -12.18 23.64
CA ALA A 226 7.22 -13.17 24.12
C ALA A 226 5.76 -12.92 23.67
N ASN A 227 5.47 -11.78 23.03
CA ASN A 227 4.12 -11.36 22.63
C ASN A 227 3.85 -11.46 21.12
N LEU A 228 4.85 -11.81 20.30
CA LEU A 228 4.64 -12.11 18.89
C LEU A 228 4.31 -13.61 18.76
N PRO A 229 3.37 -14.01 17.88
CA PRO A 229 3.15 -15.42 17.62
C PRO A 229 4.48 -16.01 17.14
N SER A 230 5.07 -16.87 17.98
CA SER A 230 6.26 -17.61 17.63
C SER A 230 5.95 -18.50 16.43
N LEU A 231 6.99 -18.88 15.70
CA LEU A 231 6.87 -19.81 14.56
C LEU A 231 6.18 -21.12 15.01
N GLU A 232 6.37 -21.50 16.28
CA GLU A 232 5.78 -22.65 16.96
C GLU A 232 4.24 -22.56 17.03
N LEU A 233 3.70 -21.39 17.39
CA LEU A 233 2.25 -21.19 17.56
C LEU A 233 1.46 -21.42 16.27
N ILE A 234 2.07 -21.15 15.11
CA ILE A 234 1.44 -21.37 13.80
C ILE A 234 1.61 -22.82 13.34
N THR A 235 2.75 -23.44 13.61
CA THR A 235 2.97 -24.85 13.28
C THR A 235 2.10 -25.80 14.11
N GLU A 236 1.64 -25.36 15.28
CA GLU A 236 0.70 -26.11 16.13
C GLU A 236 -0.76 -25.96 15.70
N LEU A 237 -1.08 -25.04 14.78
CA LEU A 237 -2.45 -24.88 14.32
C LEU A 237 -2.92 -26.13 13.56
N PRO A 238 -4.17 -26.59 13.81
CA PRO A 238 -4.76 -27.67 13.04
C PRO A 238 -4.76 -27.36 11.54
N ALA A 239 -4.56 -28.39 10.72
CA ALA A 239 -4.49 -28.26 9.26
C ALA A 239 -5.69 -27.50 8.64
N LEU A 240 -6.90 -27.70 9.18
CA LEU A 240 -8.10 -27.01 8.73
C LEU A 240 -8.06 -25.50 9.03
N MET A 241 -7.47 -25.09 10.16
CA MET A 241 -7.29 -23.66 10.49
C MET A 241 -6.25 -23.00 9.59
N LEU A 242 -5.19 -23.73 9.22
CA LEU A 242 -4.21 -23.27 8.24
C LEU A 242 -4.83 -23.09 6.85
N ILE A 243 -5.69 -24.03 6.40
CA ILE A 243 -6.48 -23.89 5.17
C ILE A 243 -7.34 -22.63 5.22
N ALA A 244 -8.05 -22.40 6.33
CA ALA A 244 -8.89 -21.22 6.52
C ALA A 244 -8.08 -19.92 6.48
N GLY A 245 -6.94 -19.86 7.16
CA GLY A 245 -6.05 -18.70 7.15
C GLY A 245 -5.54 -18.35 5.76
N ILE A 246 -5.14 -19.35 4.97
CA ILE A 246 -4.69 -19.16 3.59
C ILE A 246 -5.85 -18.71 2.69
N ALA A 247 -7.05 -19.28 2.87
CA ALA A 247 -8.23 -18.88 2.12
C ALA A 247 -8.63 -17.42 2.43
N LEU A 248 -8.64 -17.05 3.71
CA LEU A 248 -8.86 -15.68 4.17
C LEU A 248 -7.81 -14.72 3.63
N PHE A 249 -6.53 -15.13 3.57
CA PHE A 249 -5.46 -14.30 3.02
C PHE A 249 -5.77 -13.89 1.56
N PHE A 250 -6.10 -14.83 0.67
CA PHE A 250 -6.45 -14.50 -0.73
C PHE A 250 -7.66 -13.56 -0.83
N MET A 251 -8.66 -13.80 0.02
CA MET A 251 -9.86 -12.97 0.08
C MET A 251 -9.55 -11.56 0.59
N PHE A 252 -8.76 -11.45 1.66
CA PHE A 252 -8.30 -10.19 2.25
C PHE A 252 -7.48 -9.37 1.25
N MET A 253 -6.58 -10.01 0.51
CA MET A 253 -5.79 -9.34 -0.52
C MET A 253 -6.67 -8.75 -1.63
N THR A 254 -7.75 -9.44 -1.98
CA THR A 254 -8.76 -8.92 -2.93
C THR A 254 -9.56 -7.76 -2.34
N ALA A 255 -9.95 -7.84 -1.07
CA ALA A 255 -10.66 -6.78 -0.35
C ALA A 255 -9.84 -5.47 -0.31
N MET A 256 -8.52 -5.61 -0.14
CA MET A 256 -7.56 -4.50 -0.17
C MET A 256 -7.16 -4.05 -1.57
N SER A 257 -7.61 -4.75 -2.61
CA SER A 257 -7.18 -4.47 -3.98
C SER A 257 -7.99 -3.37 -4.63
N MET A 258 -7.27 -2.38 -5.17
CA MET A 258 -7.86 -1.34 -6.01
C MET A 258 -8.20 -1.83 -7.43
N ILE A 259 -7.79 -3.06 -7.79
CA ILE A 259 -7.95 -3.58 -9.16
C ILE A 259 -9.44 -3.85 -9.49
N PRO A 260 -10.16 -4.69 -8.72
CA PRO A 260 -11.59 -4.92 -8.94
C PRO A 260 -12.47 -3.72 -8.56
N SER A 261 -12.07 -2.94 -7.55
CA SER A 261 -12.87 -1.86 -6.96
C SER A 261 -12.84 -0.53 -7.71
N THR A 262 -12.04 -0.42 -8.78
CA THR A 262 -11.97 0.78 -9.64
C THR A 262 -11.97 0.47 -11.13
N THR A 263 -12.36 -0.74 -11.53
CA THR A 263 -12.23 -1.20 -12.93
C THR A 263 -12.88 -0.25 -13.95
N PHE A 264 -14.09 0.25 -13.68
CA PHE A 264 -14.81 1.17 -14.56
C PHE A 264 -14.32 2.60 -14.37
N SER A 265 -14.06 2.99 -13.13
CA SER A 265 -13.53 4.33 -12.80
C SER A 265 -12.16 4.59 -13.45
N ARG A 266 -11.30 3.57 -13.61
CA ARG A 266 -9.97 3.69 -14.25
C ARG A 266 -10.01 3.99 -15.74
N GLU A 267 -11.10 3.68 -16.42
CA GLU A 267 -11.24 4.02 -17.84
C GLU A 267 -11.56 5.50 -18.06
N GLY A 268 -12.16 6.14 -17.06
CA GLY A 268 -12.47 7.56 -17.10
C GLY A 268 -13.30 7.93 -18.32
N LYS A 269 -12.89 9.00 -19.00
CA LYS A 269 -13.52 9.48 -20.23
C LYS A 269 -13.50 8.49 -21.41
N TYR A 270 -12.74 7.40 -21.34
CA TYR A 270 -12.63 6.43 -22.44
C TYR A 270 -13.60 5.25 -22.33
N ILE A 271 -14.46 5.23 -21.30
CA ILE A 271 -15.42 4.13 -21.08
C ILE A 271 -16.39 3.93 -22.26
N TRP A 272 -16.66 5.00 -23.04
CA TRP A 272 -17.48 4.93 -24.25
C TRP A 272 -16.94 3.95 -25.28
N LEU A 273 -15.62 3.73 -25.32
CA LEU A 273 -15.01 2.78 -26.24
C LEU A 273 -15.50 1.37 -25.95
N MET A 274 -15.55 0.99 -24.67
CA MET A 274 -16.08 -0.31 -24.25
C MET A 274 -17.59 -0.42 -24.46
N GLN A 275 -18.35 0.67 -24.27
CA GLN A 275 -19.79 0.70 -24.53
C GLN A 275 -20.15 0.62 -26.03
N SER A 276 -19.27 1.09 -26.92
CA SER A 276 -19.48 1.07 -28.37
C SER A 276 -19.27 -0.30 -29.01
N LEU A 277 -18.63 -1.23 -28.29
CA LEU A 277 -18.40 -2.58 -28.77
C LEU A 277 -19.71 -3.39 -28.68
N PRO A 278 -19.97 -4.30 -29.65
CA PRO A 278 -21.15 -5.17 -29.63
C PRO A 278 -20.94 -6.33 -28.63
N LEU A 279 -20.68 -5.99 -27.37
CA LEU A 279 -20.42 -6.92 -26.27
C LEU A 279 -21.46 -6.73 -25.18
N SER A 280 -21.87 -7.85 -24.59
CA SER A 280 -22.71 -7.83 -23.41
C SER A 280 -21.90 -7.38 -22.18
N ILE A 281 -22.58 -6.77 -21.22
CA ILE A 281 -21.94 -6.40 -19.95
C ILE A 281 -21.41 -7.63 -19.21
N GLN A 282 -22.07 -8.78 -19.32
CA GLN A 282 -21.60 -10.02 -18.69
C GLN A 282 -20.22 -10.44 -19.23
N GLU A 283 -20.00 -10.37 -20.54
CA GLU A 283 -18.70 -10.70 -21.15
C GLU A 283 -17.59 -9.76 -20.66
N ILE A 284 -17.89 -8.46 -20.58
CA ILE A 284 -16.96 -7.45 -20.08
C ILE A 284 -16.60 -7.71 -18.62
N VAL A 285 -17.60 -8.00 -17.78
CA VAL A 285 -17.43 -8.22 -16.34
C VAL A 285 -16.65 -9.50 -16.06
N LEU A 286 -16.96 -10.59 -16.75
CA LEU A 286 -16.22 -11.85 -16.64
C LEU A 286 -14.75 -11.66 -16.98
N ALA A 287 -14.45 -10.89 -18.03
CA ALA A 287 -13.07 -10.60 -18.40
C ALA A 287 -12.35 -9.75 -17.34
N ARG A 288 -13.02 -8.75 -16.75
CA ARG A 288 -12.46 -7.91 -15.68
C ARG A 288 -12.22 -8.69 -14.39
N ILE A 289 -13.14 -9.57 -14.00
CA ILE A 289 -12.97 -10.47 -12.85
C ILE A 289 -11.77 -11.38 -13.09
N CYS A 290 -11.67 -12.00 -14.27
CA CYS A 290 -10.54 -12.86 -14.61
C CYS A 290 -9.20 -12.09 -14.59
N ALA A 291 -9.17 -10.87 -15.13
CA ALA A 291 -7.99 -10.01 -15.10
C ALA A 291 -7.55 -9.67 -13.65
N ALA A 292 -8.50 -9.25 -12.81
CA ALA A 292 -8.24 -8.97 -11.40
C ALA A 292 -7.74 -10.22 -10.67
N GLN A 293 -8.37 -11.37 -10.94
CA GLN A 293 -8.04 -12.61 -10.28
C GLN A 293 -6.69 -13.17 -10.70
N LEU A 294 -6.28 -13.03 -11.98
CA LEU A 294 -4.94 -13.42 -12.41
C LEU A 294 -3.86 -12.65 -11.66
N ILE A 295 -4.04 -11.33 -11.49
CA ILE A 295 -3.09 -10.50 -10.73
C ILE A 295 -3.08 -10.91 -9.25
N ASN A 296 -4.27 -11.02 -8.63
CA ASN A 296 -4.41 -11.44 -7.24
C ASN A 296 -3.77 -12.81 -6.98
N THR A 297 -4.02 -13.79 -7.85
CA THR A 297 -3.50 -15.16 -7.74
C THR A 297 -1.98 -15.17 -7.80
N VAL A 298 -1.40 -14.53 -8.83
CA VAL A 298 0.06 -14.49 -8.99
C VAL A 298 0.70 -13.82 -7.77
N ALA A 299 0.15 -12.70 -7.33
CA ALA A 299 0.66 -11.98 -6.17
C ALA A 299 0.56 -12.78 -4.86
N CYS A 300 -0.59 -13.41 -4.59
CA CYS A 300 -0.79 -14.23 -3.39
C CYS A 300 0.10 -15.48 -3.42
N LEU A 301 0.32 -16.10 -4.59
CA LEU A 301 1.24 -17.24 -4.71
C LEU A 301 2.70 -16.83 -4.48
N LEU A 302 3.12 -15.67 -4.98
CA LEU A 302 4.46 -15.13 -4.70
C LEU A 302 4.70 -14.91 -3.20
N ALA A 303 3.65 -14.59 -2.44
CA ALA A 303 3.70 -14.49 -0.98
C ALA A 303 3.61 -15.86 -0.27
N LEU A 304 2.74 -16.74 -0.75
CA LEU A 304 2.46 -18.02 -0.11
C LEU A 304 3.63 -19.01 -0.26
N VAL A 305 4.29 -19.06 -1.42
CA VAL A 305 5.37 -20.02 -1.67
C VAL A 305 6.52 -19.89 -0.66
N PRO A 306 7.13 -18.71 -0.43
CA PRO A 306 8.14 -18.54 0.62
C PRO A 306 7.62 -18.93 2.01
N LEU A 307 6.37 -18.57 2.33
CA LEU A 307 5.77 -18.87 3.62
C LEU A 307 5.63 -20.39 3.84
N THR A 308 5.22 -21.13 2.82
CA THR A 308 5.11 -22.60 2.90
C THR A 308 6.45 -23.27 3.13
N VAL A 309 7.53 -22.74 2.56
CA VAL A 309 8.90 -23.25 2.76
C VAL A 309 9.39 -22.93 4.17
N VAL A 310 9.22 -21.68 4.64
CA VAL A 310 9.71 -21.23 5.95
C VAL A 310 8.97 -21.89 7.10
N LEU A 311 7.64 -21.98 7.00
CA LEU A 311 6.79 -22.62 8.01
C LEU A 311 6.72 -24.15 7.86
N LYS A 312 7.42 -24.74 6.87
CA LYS A 312 7.41 -26.18 6.55
C LYS A 312 5.98 -26.75 6.43
N LEU A 313 5.07 -25.96 5.85
CA LEU A 313 3.68 -26.36 5.67
C LEU A 313 3.59 -27.50 4.65
N ASN A 314 2.66 -28.42 4.87
CA ASN A 314 2.34 -29.43 3.87
C ASN A 314 1.82 -28.73 2.59
N PRO A 315 2.45 -28.95 1.41
CA PRO A 315 2.04 -28.31 0.16
C PRO A 315 0.56 -28.55 -0.20
N LEU A 316 0.00 -29.68 0.23
CA LEU A 316 -1.41 -30.00 0.01
C LEU A 316 -2.35 -29.08 0.81
N ILE A 317 -2.00 -28.75 2.06
CA ILE A 317 -2.74 -27.77 2.88
C ILE A 317 -2.72 -26.41 2.20
N ALA A 318 -1.55 -25.99 1.71
CA ALA A 318 -1.40 -24.72 1.00
C ALA A 318 -2.21 -24.68 -0.30
N LEU A 319 -2.21 -25.77 -1.07
CA LEU A 319 -2.98 -25.89 -2.30
C LEU A 319 -4.49 -25.82 -2.04
N ILE A 320 -5.00 -26.56 -1.05
CA ILE A 320 -6.44 -26.54 -0.71
C ILE A 320 -6.85 -25.15 -0.21
N GLY A 321 -6.06 -24.54 0.67
CA GLY A 321 -6.28 -23.17 1.14
C GLY A 321 -6.30 -22.17 -0.02
N ALA A 322 -5.36 -22.27 -0.96
CA ALA A 322 -5.34 -21.44 -2.15
C ALA A 322 -6.61 -21.65 -3.01
N CYS A 323 -7.07 -22.89 -3.21
CA CYS A 323 -8.30 -23.16 -3.97
C CYS A 323 -9.54 -22.48 -3.36
N PHE A 324 -9.76 -22.64 -2.05
CA PHE A 324 -10.86 -21.93 -1.36
C PHE A 324 -10.68 -20.41 -1.43
N GLY A 325 -9.46 -19.95 -1.20
CA GLY A 325 -9.10 -18.54 -1.29
C GLY A 325 -9.38 -17.93 -2.65
N LEU A 326 -9.10 -18.66 -3.74
CA LEU A 326 -9.38 -18.22 -5.10
C LEU A 326 -10.88 -18.06 -5.35
N ILE A 327 -11.70 -18.99 -4.87
CA ILE A 327 -13.17 -18.93 -5.02
C ILE A 327 -13.71 -17.72 -4.23
N LEU A 328 -13.31 -17.57 -2.96
CA LEU A 328 -13.73 -16.44 -2.12
C LEU A 328 -13.29 -15.10 -2.70
N ALA A 329 -12.02 -14.99 -3.11
CA ALA A 329 -11.51 -13.81 -3.81
C ALA A 329 -12.33 -13.47 -5.06
N THR A 330 -12.67 -14.47 -5.88
CA THR A 330 -13.44 -14.26 -7.11
C THR A 330 -14.84 -13.75 -6.81
N THR A 331 -15.55 -14.36 -5.86
CA THR A 331 -16.90 -13.93 -5.46
C THR A 331 -16.89 -12.52 -4.88
N LEU A 332 -15.91 -12.19 -4.05
CA LEU A 332 -15.73 -10.84 -3.50
C LEU A 332 -15.39 -9.81 -4.59
N ALA A 333 -14.53 -10.16 -5.55
CA ALA A 333 -14.21 -9.30 -6.68
C ALA A 333 -15.49 -8.94 -7.47
N THR A 334 -16.40 -9.90 -7.69
CA THR A 334 -17.66 -9.61 -8.41
C THR A 334 -18.50 -8.51 -7.74
N LEU A 335 -18.51 -8.48 -6.40
CA LEU A 335 -19.21 -7.45 -5.61
C LEU A 335 -18.48 -6.12 -5.69
N LEU A 336 -17.14 -6.11 -5.60
CA LEU A 336 -16.34 -4.89 -5.72
C LEU A 336 -16.51 -4.22 -7.09
N LEU A 337 -16.52 -4.99 -8.18
CA LEU A 337 -16.80 -4.47 -9.52
C LEU A 337 -18.21 -3.87 -9.59
N PHE A 338 -19.19 -4.53 -8.97
CA PHE A 338 -20.57 -4.03 -8.96
C PHE A 338 -20.66 -2.70 -8.20
N ILE A 339 -19.97 -2.57 -7.06
CA ILE A 339 -19.92 -1.33 -6.29
C ILE A 339 -19.30 -0.19 -7.11
N ASP A 340 -18.23 -0.45 -7.87
CA ASP A 340 -17.65 0.56 -8.76
C ASP A 340 -18.66 0.99 -9.85
N LEU A 341 -19.42 0.04 -10.40
CA LEU A 341 -20.45 0.31 -11.42
C LEU A 341 -21.62 1.18 -10.91
N LEU A 342 -21.91 1.19 -9.60
CA LEU A 342 -23.02 1.99 -9.05
C LEU A 342 -22.86 3.49 -9.35
N ARG A 343 -21.62 4.00 -9.33
CA ARG A 343 -21.31 5.41 -9.57
C ARG A 343 -19.86 5.60 -10.02
N PRO A 344 -19.47 5.13 -11.22
CA PRO A 344 -18.09 5.16 -11.64
C PRO A 344 -17.57 6.60 -11.71
N MET A 345 -16.34 6.80 -11.26
CA MET A 345 -15.70 8.10 -11.28
C MET A 345 -15.05 8.33 -12.65
N LEU A 346 -15.75 9.01 -13.56
CA LEU A 346 -15.27 9.19 -14.93
C LEU A 346 -14.53 10.53 -15.17
N ASP A 347 -14.83 11.55 -14.37
CA ASP A 347 -14.31 12.92 -14.53
C ASP A 347 -13.06 13.18 -13.70
N TRP A 348 -12.00 12.40 -13.94
CA TRP A 348 -10.68 12.66 -13.35
C TRP A 348 -9.70 13.20 -14.39
N VAL A 349 -8.87 14.14 -13.96
CA VAL A 349 -7.74 14.70 -14.75
C VAL A 349 -6.44 13.99 -14.38
N ASN A 350 -6.31 13.58 -13.11
CA ASN A 350 -5.18 12.80 -12.61
C ASN A 350 -5.64 11.35 -12.35
N PRO A 351 -4.98 10.33 -12.94
CA PRO A 351 -5.26 8.92 -12.68
C PRO A 351 -5.35 8.57 -11.19
N ILE A 352 -4.51 9.18 -10.33
CA ILE A 352 -4.51 8.91 -8.88
C ILE A 352 -5.89 9.19 -8.26
N LYS A 353 -6.62 10.18 -8.77
CA LYS A 353 -7.95 10.55 -8.27
C LYS A 353 -8.97 9.42 -8.47
N ALA A 354 -8.88 8.68 -9.59
CA ALA A 354 -9.74 7.55 -9.91
C ALA A 354 -9.60 6.38 -8.91
N ILE A 355 -8.46 6.31 -8.22
CA ILE A 355 -8.14 5.28 -7.24
C ILE A 355 -8.33 5.80 -5.82
N LYS A 356 -7.54 6.79 -5.40
CA LYS A 356 -7.46 7.20 -3.99
C LYS A 356 -8.63 8.05 -3.51
N SER A 357 -9.26 8.81 -4.40
CA SER A 357 -10.37 9.71 -4.05
C SER A 357 -11.73 9.15 -4.48
N ASN A 358 -11.77 7.89 -4.92
CA ASN A 358 -12.99 7.24 -5.34
C ASN A 358 -13.74 6.69 -4.13
N LEU A 359 -14.88 7.32 -3.83
CA LEU A 359 -15.75 6.93 -2.72
C LEU A 359 -16.29 5.51 -2.88
N ASN A 360 -16.60 5.05 -4.10
CA ASN A 360 -17.07 3.68 -4.32
C ASN A 360 -15.97 2.68 -3.98
N ALA A 361 -14.72 2.97 -4.34
CA ALA A 361 -13.60 2.11 -4.01
C ALA A 361 -13.34 2.08 -2.50
N MET A 362 -13.42 3.23 -1.81
CA MET A 362 -13.30 3.30 -0.35
C MET A 362 -14.43 2.53 0.36
N LEU A 363 -15.69 2.73 -0.05
CA LEU A 363 -16.84 2.03 0.52
C LEU A 363 -16.81 0.53 0.20
N GLY A 364 -16.44 0.17 -1.02
CA GLY A 364 -16.29 -1.22 -1.45
C GLY A 364 -15.22 -1.93 -0.65
N MET A 365 -14.07 -1.29 -0.42
CA MET A 365 -13.01 -1.79 0.44
C MET A 365 -13.51 -1.97 1.88
N LEU A 366 -14.17 -0.98 2.47
CA LEU A 366 -14.70 -1.07 3.83
C LEU A 366 -15.71 -2.23 3.97
N LEU A 367 -16.68 -2.33 3.06
CA LEU A 367 -17.66 -3.42 3.05
C LEU A 367 -17.00 -4.78 2.86
N ALA A 368 -16.03 -4.88 1.95
CA ALA A 368 -15.27 -6.09 1.74
C ALA A 368 -14.47 -6.50 2.99
N MET A 369 -13.91 -5.53 3.73
CA MET A 369 -13.24 -5.81 4.99
C MET A 369 -14.20 -6.31 6.05
N VAL A 370 -15.39 -5.71 6.18
CA VAL A 370 -16.42 -6.22 7.10
C VAL A 370 -16.75 -7.67 6.77
N VAL A 371 -16.93 -8.00 5.49
CA VAL A 371 -17.21 -9.36 5.03
C VAL A 371 -16.05 -10.32 5.39
N VAL A 372 -14.79 -9.91 5.18
CA VAL A 372 -13.62 -10.71 5.55
C VAL A 372 -13.53 -10.91 7.07
N PHE A 373 -13.76 -9.86 7.87
CA PHE A 373 -13.72 -9.95 9.33
C PHE A 373 -14.86 -10.76 9.92
N VAL A 374 -16.05 -10.71 9.32
CA VAL A 374 -17.18 -11.58 9.72
C VAL A 374 -16.82 -13.04 9.50
N LEU A 375 -16.31 -13.41 8.30
CA LEU A 375 -15.86 -14.77 8.03
C LEU A 375 -14.72 -15.18 8.97
N GLY A 376 -13.72 -14.30 9.17
CA GLY A 376 -12.62 -14.55 10.10
C GLY A 376 -13.08 -14.75 11.54
N GLY A 377 -14.04 -13.96 12.01
CA GLY A 377 -14.63 -14.09 13.34
C GLY A 377 -15.38 -15.41 13.51
N ILE A 378 -16.15 -15.82 12.51
CA ILE A 378 -16.83 -17.13 12.49
C ILE A 378 -15.79 -18.26 12.61
N LEU A 379 -14.74 -18.22 11.79
CA LEU A 379 -13.68 -19.24 11.80
C LEU A 379 -12.94 -19.32 13.15
N VAL A 380 -12.71 -18.18 13.81
CA VAL A 380 -12.11 -18.13 15.16
C VAL A 380 -13.05 -18.71 16.22
N LEU A 381 -14.35 -18.45 16.13
CA LEU A 381 -15.34 -19.07 17.00
C LEU A 381 -15.36 -20.59 16.80
N THR A 382 -15.38 -21.07 15.56
CA THR A 382 -15.34 -22.50 15.22
C THR A 382 -14.08 -23.19 15.75
N TYR A 383 -12.93 -22.50 15.69
CA TYR A 383 -11.69 -22.96 16.33
C TYR A 383 -11.82 -23.02 17.86
N SER A 384 -12.40 -21.98 18.48
CA SER A 384 -12.56 -21.89 19.94
C SER A 384 -13.49 -22.97 20.52
N TYR A 385 -14.56 -23.31 19.80
CA TYR A 385 -15.46 -24.41 20.16
C TYR A 385 -14.93 -25.80 19.75
N GLN A 386 -13.73 -25.89 19.16
CA GLN A 386 -13.11 -27.14 18.71
C GLN A 386 -13.92 -27.92 17.65
N ILE A 387 -14.76 -27.24 16.87
CA ILE A 387 -15.64 -27.85 15.84
C ILE A 387 -15.01 -27.71 14.44
N LEU A 388 -13.73 -28.08 14.32
CA LEU A 388 -12.89 -27.77 13.15
C LEU A 388 -13.42 -28.33 11.82
N TRP A 389 -14.16 -29.44 11.86
CA TRP A 389 -14.72 -30.08 10.66
C TRP A 389 -15.73 -29.19 9.92
N LEU A 390 -16.28 -28.15 10.56
CA LEU A 390 -17.17 -27.17 9.93
C LEU A 390 -16.46 -26.17 9.02
N ILE A 391 -15.15 -25.97 9.18
CA ILE A 391 -14.39 -24.94 8.45
C ILE A 391 -14.60 -25.01 6.92
N PRO A 392 -14.44 -26.17 6.25
CA PRO A 392 -14.67 -26.24 4.80
C PRO A 392 -16.12 -25.93 4.40
N VAL A 393 -17.07 -26.28 5.26
CA VAL A 393 -18.51 -26.03 5.05
C VAL A 393 -18.78 -24.52 5.16
N GLU A 394 -18.23 -23.85 6.15
CA GLU A 394 -18.33 -22.39 6.33
C GLU A 394 -17.74 -21.65 5.13
N LEU A 395 -16.53 -22.01 4.69
CA LEU A 395 -15.89 -21.41 3.50
C LEU A 395 -16.74 -21.61 2.24
N ALA A 396 -17.30 -22.81 2.04
CA ALA A 396 -18.15 -23.12 0.90
C ALA A 396 -19.49 -22.36 0.93
N ILE A 397 -20.17 -22.34 2.08
CA ILE A 397 -21.43 -21.60 2.26
C ILE A 397 -21.18 -20.11 2.01
N PHE A 398 -20.11 -19.56 2.56
CA PHE A 398 -19.79 -18.14 2.39
C PHE A 398 -19.52 -17.80 0.93
N ALA A 399 -18.76 -18.63 0.22
CA ALA A 399 -18.55 -18.50 -1.22
C ALA A 399 -19.86 -18.58 -2.02
N LEU A 400 -20.75 -19.52 -1.68
CA LEU A 400 -22.05 -19.66 -2.34
C LEU A 400 -22.94 -18.43 -2.10
N VAL A 401 -23.00 -17.92 -0.88
CA VAL A 401 -23.80 -16.73 -0.52
C VAL A 401 -23.28 -15.50 -1.25
N LEU A 402 -21.97 -15.24 -1.22
CA LEU A 402 -21.38 -14.10 -1.94
C LEU A 402 -21.53 -14.24 -3.45
N GLY A 403 -21.32 -15.45 -3.98
CA GLY A 403 -21.46 -15.74 -5.40
C GLY A 403 -22.90 -15.55 -5.88
N TRP A 404 -23.88 -16.05 -5.13
CA TRP A 404 -25.30 -15.86 -5.40
C TRP A 404 -25.68 -14.38 -5.35
N LEU A 405 -25.23 -13.66 -4.32
CA LEU A 405 -25.49 -12.22 -4.19
C LEU A 405 -24.91 -11.45 -5.37
N GLY A 406 -23.66 -11.72 -5.76
CA GLY A 406 -23.02 -11.13 -6.92
C GLY A 406 -23.79 -11.41 -8.21
N TRP A 407 -24.12 -12.68 -8.47
CA TRP A 407 -24.91 -13.09 -9.62
C TRP A 407 -26.28 -12.40 -9.68
N TYR A 408 -26.99 -12.33 -8.55
CA TYR A 408 -28.29 -11.68 -8.43
C TYR A 408 -28.21 -10.17 -8.76
N LEU A 409 -27.25 -9.47 -8.15
CA LEU A 409 -27.06 -8.03 -8.35
C LEU A 409 -26.73 -7.71 -9.81
N TRP A 410 -25.81 -8.46 -10.41
CA TRP A 410 -25.41 -8.29 -11.81
C TRP A 410 -26.55 -8.54 -12.78
N ASN A 411 -27.32 -9.62 -12.60
CA ASN A 411 -28.45 -9.92 -13.49
C ASN A 411 -29.61 -8.94 -13.34
N LYS A 412 -29.88 -8.47 -12.12
CA LYS A 412 -31.02 -7.57 -11.87
C LYS A 412 -30.74 -6.12 -12.24
N TYR A 413 -29.51 -5.65 -12.00
CA TYR A 413 -29.16 -4.22 -12.10
C TYR A 413 -28.00 -3.91 -13.04
N GLY A 414 -27.11 -4.86 -13.34
CA GLY A 414 -25.86 -4.61 -14.06
C GLY A 414 -26.08 -3.95 -15.42
N GLU A 415 -26.99 -4.47 -16.24
CA GLU A 415 -27.26 -3.90 -17.56
C GLU A 415 -27.90 -2.50 -17.49
N LYS A 416 -28.81 -2.28 -16.55
CA LYS A 416 -29.46 -0.98 -16.34
C LYS A 416 -28.45 0.08 -15.91
N LEU A 417 -27.54 -0.27 -15.00
CA LEU A 417 -26.48 0.63 -14.54
C LEU A 417 -25.48 0.92 -15.66
N TRP A 418 -25.06 -0.11 -16.41
CA TRP A 418 -24.14 0.05 -17.53
C TRP A 418 -24.64 1.00 -18.60
N ARG A 419 -25.94 0.91 -18.95
CA ARG A 419 -26.58 1.79 -19.95
C ARG A 419 -26.79 3.22 -19.45
N ARG A 420 -26.87 3.43 -18.13
CA ARG A 420 -27.04 4.76 -17.51
C ARG A 420 -25.75 5.57 -17.44
N ILE A 421 -24.60 4.95 -17.72
CA ILE A 421 -23.33 5.65 -17.73
C ILE A 421 -23.32 6.61 -18.93
N GLU A 422 -23.62 7.86 -18.67
CA GLU A 422 -23.49 8.98 -19.60
C GLU A 422 -22.06 9.51 -19.54
N TYR A 423 -21.37 9.52 -20.68
CA TYR A 423 -20.08 10.19 -20.81
C TYR A 423 -20.32 11.59 -21.35
N ARG A 424 -19.88 12.63 -20.62
CA ARG A 424 -19.82 13.99 -21.15
C ARG A 424 -18.53 14.12 -21.96
N LEU A 425 -18.67 14.26 -23.29
CA LEU A 425 -17.57 14.52 -24.21
C LEU A 425 -16.85 15.83 -23.87
#